data_AF-A0A1V0P108-F1
#
_entry.id   AF-A0A1V0P108-F1
#
_cell.length_a   1.000
_cell.length_b   1.000
_cell.length_c   1.000
_cell.angle_alpha   90.00
_cell.angle_beta   90.00
_cell.angle_gamma   90.00
#
_symmetry.space_group_name_H-M   'P 1'
#
loop_
_entity.id
_entity.type
_entity.pdbx_description
1 polymer ?
#
loop_
_entity_poly.entity_id
_entity_poly.type
_entity_poly.pdbx_seq_one_letter_code
_entity_poly.pdbx_strand_id
1 'polypeptide(L)'
;MNDSFICPFCNASIPMIDETYRYRKVSFGSINRGFSAIDEEPDALRIEMFNCPSCKKTTVKTVGIGSDYPDVITPVHPKSSAIQFPDFIPQQIREDYEEAYAIVNLSPKASATLSRRALQGMIRDFHGIKKASLFDEINALEEVVTPPEKTVLDSIRSIGNIGAHPERNINLIVDIESGEAEKLLKVIEYFMKSWYINRHEVQQLFGEVNNTNEKLQEKRKSGK
;
A
#
# COMPACT_ATOMS: atom_id res chain seq x y z
N MET A 1 24.85 -3.14 -6.58
CA MET A 1 23.64 -3.31 -5.75
C MET A 1 22.50 -3.51 -6.73
N ASN A 2 21.81 -4.64 -6.70
CA ASN A 2 20.69 -4.86 -7.62
C ASN A 2 19.47 -4.14 -7.05
N ASP A 3 19.06 -3.06 -7.70
CA ASP A 3 17.81 -2.38 -7.38
C ASP A 3 16.64 -3.37 -7.56
N SER A 4 15.64 -3.25 -6.69
CA SER A 4 14.46 -4.12 -6.70
C SER A 4 13.18 -3.31 -6.60
N PHE A 5 12.14 -3.80 -7.25
CA PHE A 5 10.81 -3.18 -7.30
C PHE A 5 9.78 -4.13 -6.70
N ILE A 6 8.93 -3.64 -5.80
CA ILE A 6 7.88 -4.48 -5.20
C ILE A 6 6.65 -4.50 -6.13
N CYS A 7 6.25 -5.69 -6.54
CA CYS A 7 5.08 -5.87 -7.39
C CYS A 7 3.79 -5.45 -6.64
N PRO A 8 3.00 -4.47 -7.13
CA PRO A 8 1.77 -4.03 -6.46
C PRO A 8 0.66 -5.10 -6.46
N PHE A 9 0.77 -6.12 -7.32
CA PHE A 9 -0.25 -7.15 -7.45
C PHE A 9 -0.07 -8.37 -6.55
N CYS A 10 1.18 -8.72 -6.21
CA CYS A 10 1.48 -9.93 -5.43
C CYS A 10 2.57 -9.72 -4.38
N ASN A 11 3.04 -8.49 -4.23
CA ASN A 11 4.06 -8.08 -3.26
C ASN A 11 5.43 -8.78 -3.41
N ALA A 12 5.66 -9.51 -4.50
CA ALA A 12 6.95 -10.11 -4.81
C ALA A 12 8.00 -9.04 -5.14
N SER A 13 9.22 -9.23 -4.64
CA SER A 13 10.37 -8.41 -5.05
C SER A 13 10.80 -8.80 -6.46
N ILE A 14 10.78 -7.83 -7.37
CA ILE A 14 11.18 -7.96 -8.77
C ILE A 14 12.59 -7.37 -8.89
N PRO A 15 13.61 -8.17 -9.28
CA PRO A 15 14.93 -7.61 -9.57
C PRO A 15 14.83 -6.68 -10.78
N MET A 16 15.55 -5.56 -10.79
CA MET A 16 15.58 -4.67 -11.96
C MET A 16 16.68 -5.11 -12.94
N ILE A 17 16.39 -6.15 -13.72
CA ILE A 17 17.24 -6.74 -14.77
C ILE A 17 16.51 -6.73 -16.12
N ASP A 18 17.20 -6.97 -17.23
CA ASP A 18 16.67 -6.83 -18.60
C ASP A 18 15.44 -7.72 -18.89
N GLU A 19 15.30 -8.84 -18.19
CA GLU A 19 14.16 -9.76 -18.29
C GLU A 19 12.90 -9.23 -17.61
N THR A 20 13.05 -8.40 -16.58
CA THR A 20 11.97 -8.02 -15.64
C THR A 20 11.72 -6.52 -15.59
N TYR A 21 12.64 -5.70 -16.08
CA TYR A 21 12.54 -4.24 -16.09
C TYR A 21 12.99 -3.70 -17.45
N ARG A 22 12.16 -2.86 -18.05
CA ARG A 22 12.47 -2.12 -19.27
C ARG A 22 11.96 -0.71 -19.15
N TYR A 23 12.64 0.23 -19.79
CA TYR A 23 12.17 1.59 -19.88
C TYR A 23 12.39 2.18 -21.27
N ARG A 24 11.65 3.24 -21.58
CA ARG A 24 11.87 4.05 -22.77
C ARG A 24 11.70 5.53 -22.44
N LYS A 25 12.67 6.35 -22.84
CA LYS A 25 12.55 7.81 -22.80
C LYS A 25 11.78 8.25 -24.05
N VAL A 26 10.75 9.06 -23.86
CA VAL A 26 9.93 9.67 -24.90
C VAL A 26 9.88 11.16 -24.64
N SER A 27 10.19 11.95 -25.64
CA SER A 27 10.23 13.41 -25.62
C SER A 27 9.38 13.93 -26.79
N PHE A 28 9.10 15.23 -26.82
CA PHE A 28 8.25 15.80 -27.86
C PHE A 28 8.85 15.57 -29.26
N GLY A 29 10.15 15.79 -29.43
CA GLY A 29 10.85 15.57 -30.69
C GLY A 29 10.96 14.10 -31.10
N SER A 30 11.02 13.17 -30.14
CA SER A 30 11.24 11.74 -30.44
C SER A 30 9.97 10.97 -30.80
N ILE A 31 8.78 11.46 -30.44
CA ILE A 31 7.51 10.70 -30.59
C ILE A 31 7.17 10.31 -32.05
N ASN A 32 7.66 11.07 -33.04
CA ASN A 32 7.38 10.85 -34.47
C ASN A 32 8.62 10.48 -35.31
N ARG A 33 9.82 10.43 -34.73
CA ARG A 33 11.08 10.29 -35.50
C ARG A 33 11.64 8.86 -35.59
N GLY A 34 10.89 7.86 -35.12
CA GLY A 34 11.35 6.46 -35.10
C GLY A 34 12.52 6.23 -34.13
N PHE A 35 13.13 5.04 -34.18
CA PHE A 35 14.14 4.59 -33.20
C PHE A 35 15.51 5.30 -33.30
N SER A 36 15.72 6.18 -34.28
CA SER A 36 17.05 6.70 -34.64
C SER A 36 17.30 8.15 -34.25
N ALA A 37 16.32 8.85 -33.68
CA ALA A 37 16.51 10.23 -33.21
C ALA A 37 17.01 10.21 -31.75
N ILE A 38 18.34 10.33 -31.60
CA ILE A 38 18.97 10.70 -30.33
C ILE A 38 18.94 12.24 -30.26
N ASP A 39 17.75 12.80 -30.13
CA ASP A 39 17.66 14.18 -29.64
C ASP A 39 17.63 14.06 -28.12
N GLU A 40 18.75 14.35 -27.47
CA GLU A 40 18.79 14.56 -26.02
C GLU A 40 18.03 15.85 -25.71
N GLU A 41 16.70 15.77 -25.77
CA GLU A 41 15.85 16.83 -25.26
C GLU A 41 16.01 16.86 -23.73
N PRO A 42 16.11 18.07 -23.15
CA PRO A 42 16.24 18.25 -21.70
C PRO A 42 15.02 17.70 -20.98
N ASP A 43 13.84 17.83 -21.59
CA ASP A 43 12.55 17.43 -21.05
C ASP A 43 12.01 16.17 -21.74
N ALA A 44 11.59 15.19 -20.94
CA ALA A 44 11.04 13.94 -21.44
C ALA A 44 10.23 13.19 -20.37
N LEU A 45 9.47 12.20 -20.82
CA LEU A 45 8.87 11.18 -19.98
C LEU A 45 9.61 9.86 -20.15
N ARG A 46 10.01 9.26 -19.04
CA ARG A 46 10.50 7.89 -19.00
C ARG A 46 9.35 6.96 -18.65
N ILE A 47 8.96 6.12 -19.60
CA ILE A 47 7.98 5.05 -19.40
C ILE A 47 8.75 3.84 -18.86
N GLU A 48 8.43 3.40 -17.65
CA GLU A 48 9.02 2.23 -17.00
C GLU A 48 8.01 1.09 -16.93
N MET A 49 8.46 -0.12 -17.25
CA MET A 49 7.65 -1.34 -17.22
C MET A 49 8.37 -2.42 -16.40
N PHE A 50 7.64 -3.06 -15.50
CA PHE A 50 8.12 -4.13 -14.63
C PHE A 50 7.29 -5.37 -14.87
N ASN A 51 7.90 -6.46 -15.33
CA ASN A 51 7.23 -7.73 -15.52
C ASN A 51 7.47 -8.63 -14.30
N CYS A 52 6.40 -8.98 -13.58
CA CYS A 52 6.51 -9.79 -12.37
C CYS A 52 6.66 -11.29 -12.69
N PRO A 53 7.78 -11.95 -12.32
CA PRO A 53 7.94 -13.37 -12.54
C PRO A 53 6.93 -14.23 -11.77
N SER A 54 6.48 -13.76 -10.60
CA SER A 54 5.61 -14.53 -9.70
C SER A 54 4.15 -14.55 -10.16
N CYS A 55 3.58 -13.40 -10.52
CA CYS A 55 2.16 -13.30 -10.92
C CYS A 55 1.93 -13.02 -12.41
N LYS A 56 2.99 -12.83 -13.20
CA LYS A 56 2.97 -12.55 -14.64
C LYS A 56 2.26 -11.26 -15.06
N LYS A 57 1.83 -10.43 -14.10
CA LYS A 57 1.28 -9.09 -14.37
C LYS A 57 2.40 -8.09 -14.61
N THR A 58 2.13 -7.09 -15.44
CA THR A 58 3.06 -6.00 -15.75
C THR A 58 2.65 -4.74 -15.01
N THR A 59 3.62 -4.09 -14.36
CA THR A 59 3.42 -2.75 -13.78
C THR A 59 3.99 -1.71 -14.73
N VAL A 60 3.31 -0.59 -14.93
CA VAL A 60 3.72 0.50 -15.81
C VAL A 60 3.61 1.81 -15.05
N LYS A 61 4.65 2.64 -15.09
CA LYS A 61 4.65 4.01 -14.55
C LYS A 61 5.42 4.95 -15.46
N THR A 62 5.12 6.24 -15.40
CA THR A 62 5.88 7.29 -16.07
C THR A 62 6.63 8.14 -15.04
N VAL A 63 7.86 8.52 -15.37
CA VAL A 63 8.71 9.41 -14.57
C VAL A 63 9.09 10.63 -15.43
N GLY A 64 8.84 11.83 -14.93
CA GLY A 64 9.27 13.09 -15.53
C GLY A 64 10.79 13.26 -15.47
N ILE A 65 11.34 13.80 -16.55
CA ILE A 65 12.74 14.20 -16.67
C ILE A 65 12.74 15.63 -17.21
N GLY A 66 13.55 16.50 -16.61
CA GLY A 66 13.66 17.91 -17.02
C GLY A 66 12.79 18.86 -16.19
N SER A 67 12.86 20.14 -16.52
CA SER A 67 12.17 21.22 -15.81
C SER A 67 10.67 21.31 -16.13
N ASP A 68 10.23 20.78 -17.27
CA ASP A 68 8.81 20.78 -17.66
C ASP A 68 8.00 19.70 -16.93
N TYR A 69 8.67 18.69 -16.37
CA TYR A 69 8.04 17.57 -15.65
C TYR A 69 8.63 17.38 -14.24
N PRO A 70 8.66 18.43 -13.40
CA PRO A 70 9.23 18.33 -12.06
C PRO A 70 8.36 17.39 -11.21
N ASP A 71 9.01 16.43 -10.53
CA ASP A 71 8.39 15.50 -9.59
C ASP A 71 7.20 14.67 -10.16
N VAL A 72 7.14 14.53 -11.49
CA VAL A 72 6.08 13.75 -12.13
C VAL A 72 6.38 12.26 -11.98
N ILE A 73 5.59 11.58 -11.14
CA ILE A 73 5.52 10.11 -11.12
C ILE A 73 4.06 9.72 -11.25
N THR A 74 3.71 9.06 -12.37
CA THR A 74 2.32 8.66 -12.63
C THR A 74 2.22 7.14 -12.82
N PRO A 75 1.50 6.43 -11.95
CA PRO A 75 1.19 5.02 -12.18
C PRO A 75 0.20 4.90 -13.36
N VAL A 76 0.56 4.09 -14.35
CA VAL A 76 -0.29 3.80 -15.53
C VAL A 76 -1.05 2.50 -15.31
N HIS A 77 -0.39 1.46 -14.77
CA HIS A 77 -1.02 0.20 -14.41
C HIS A 77 -0.23 -0.52 -13.30
N PRO A 78 -0.83 -0.91 -12.16
CA PRO A 78 -2.16 -0.53 -11.71
C PRO A 78 -2.28 0.98 -11.52
N LYS A 79 -3.51 1.50 -11.37
CA LYS A 79 -3.77 2.95 -11.27
C LYS A 79 -3.22 3.60 -9.99
N SER A 80 -2.77 2.78 -9.04
CA SER A 80 -2.12 3.22 -7.81
C SER A 80 -1.07 2.18 -7.40
N SER A 81 -0.16 2.57 -6.52
CA SER A 81 0.84 1.67 -5.94
C SER A 81 0.29 0.78 -4.82
N ALA A 82 -1.03 0.78 -4.60
CA ALA A 82 -1.68 0.00 -3.56
C ALA A 82 -1.44 -1.50 -3.76
N ILE A 83 -1.01 -2.16 -2.68
CA ILE A 83 -0.96 -3.62 -2.62
C ILE A 83 -2.38 -4.17 -2.66
N GLN A 84 -2.65 -5.10 -3.55
CA GLN A 84 -3.95 -5.76 -3.61
C GLN A 84 -4.09 -6.76 -2.46
N PHE A 85 -4.97 -6.47 -1.50
CA PHE A 85 -5.22 -7.33 -0.35
C PHE A 85 -6.34 -8.37 -0.62
N PRO A 86 -6.28 -9.57 -0.02
CA PRO A 86 -7.29 -10.61 -0.22
C PRO A 86 -8.69 -10.23 0.26
N ASP A 87 -9.72 -10.90 -0.30
CA ASP A 87 -11.13 -10.59 -0.05
C ASP A 87 -11.62 -10.89 1.38
N PHE A 88 -10.85 -11.61 2.19
CA PHE A 88 -11.17 -11.80 3.61
C PHE A 88 -10.93 -10.54 4.45
N ILE A 89 -10.23 -9.53 3.92
CA ILE A 89 -10.21 -8.19 4.50
C ILE A 89 -11.47 -7.45 4.03
N PRO A 90 -12.25 -6.82 4.93
CA PRO A 90 -13.50 -6.15 4.57
C PRO A 90 -13.34 -5.18 3.40
N GLN A 91 -14.28 -5.23 2.45
CA GLN A 91 -14.26 -4.44 1.23
C GLN A 91 -14.05 -2.94 1.50
N GLN A 92 -14.79 -2.37 2.47
CA GLN A 92 -14.69 -0.96 2.81
C GLN A 92 -13.27 -0.54 3.23
N ILE A 93 -12.55 -1.40 3.96
CA ILE A 93 -11.17 -1.13 4.40
C ILE A 93 -10.22 -1.14 3.19
N ARG A 94 -10.40 -2.09 2.28
CA ARG A 94 -9.60 -2.19 1.05
C ARG A 94 -9.86 -1.01 0.12
N GLU A 95 -11.12 -0.62 -0.06
CA GLU A 95 -11.50 0.53 -0.89
C GLU A 95 -10.93 1.84 -0.34
N ASP A 96 -11.08 2.12 0.96
CA ASP A 96 -10.52 3.32 1.59
C ASP A 96 -8.98 3.37 1.41
N TYR A 97 -8.30 2.24 1.54
CA TYR A 97 -6.85 2.12 1.34
C TYR A 97 -6.43 2.30 -0.13
N GLU A 98 -7.11 1.66 -1.07
CA GLU A 98 -6.82 1.74 -2.50
C GLU A 98 -7.09 3.15 -3.05
N GLU A 99 -8.18 3.78 -2.62
CA GLU A 99 -8.53 5.16 -2.97
C GLU A 99 -7.49 6.13 -2.42
N ALA A 100 -7.06 5.95 -1.16
CA ALA A 100 -6.03 6.79 -0.56
C ALA A 100 -4.73 6.76 -1.38
N TYR A 101 -4.29 5.58 -1.80
CA TYR A 101 -3.13 5.43 -2.69
C TYR A 101 -3.32 6.07 -4.06
N ALA A 102 -4.53 6.03 -4.62
CA ALA A 102 -4.82 6.63 -5.92
C ALA A 102 -4.75 8.16 -5.89
N ILE A 103 -5.00 8.77 -4.73
CA ILE A 103 -5.00 10.23 -4.57
C ILE A 103 -3.82 10.77 -3.74
N VAL A 104 -2.87 9.94 -3.32
CA VAL A 104 -1.77 10.36 -2.43
C VAL A 104 -0.97 11.55 -2.99
N ASN A 105 -0.75 11.59 -4.30
CA ASN A 105 -0.05 12.70 -4.98
C ASN A 105 -0.99 13.84 -5.40
N LEU A 106 -2.30 13.58 -5.55
CA LEU A 106 -3.29 14.57 -5.98
C LEU A 106 -3.84 15.37 -4.79
N SER A 107 -4.00 14.71 -3.64
CA SER A 107 -4.50 15.28 -2.41
C SER A 107 -3.98 14.48 -1.21
N PRO A 108 -2.74 14.76 -0.76
CA PRO A 108 -2.16 14.10 0.42
C PRO A 108 -3.06 14.19 1.66
N LYS A 109 -3.77 15.32 1.83
CA LYS A 109 -4.76 15.51 2.91
C LYS A 109 -5.95 14.56 2.84
N ALA A 110 -6.47 14.30 1.64
CA ALA A 110 -7.58 13.38 1.46
C ALA A 110 -7.11 11.94 1.64
N SER A 111 -5.90 11.62 1.15
CA SER A 111 -5.23 10.35 1.41
C SER A 111 -5.07 10.10 2.92
N ALA A 112 -4.58 11.08 3.70
CA ALA A 112 -4.46 10.95 5.15
C ALA A 112 -5.83 10.73 5.85
N THR A 113 -6.87 11.39 5.37
CA THR A 113 -8.25 11.21 5.87
C THR A 113 -8.77 9.80 5.60
N LEU A 114 -8.53 9.27 4.40
CA LEU A 114 -8.89 7.90 4.03
C LEU A 114 -8.07 6.86 4.81
N SER A 115 -6.77 7.07 5.01
CA SER A 115 -5.94 6.22 5.88
C SER A 115 -6.51 6.12 7.30
N ARG A 116 -6.96 7.25 7.86
CA ARG A 116 -7.64 7.28 9.18
C ARG A 116 -8.95 6.49 9.17
N ARG A 117 -9.75 6.59 8.11
CA ARG A 117 -11.00 5.82 7.96
C ARG A 117 -10.74 4.33 7.84
N ALA A 118 -9.78 3.92 7.01
CA ALA A 118 -9.33 2.54 6.89
C ALA A 118 -8.88 1.99 8.26
N LEU A 119 -8.05 2.73 9.00
CA LEU A 119 -7.63 2.34 10.35
C LEU A 119 -8.83 2.12 11.29
N GLN A 120 -9.78 3.06 11.32
CA GLN A 120 -10.96 2.91 12.16
C GLN A 120 -11.79 1.68 11.78
N GLY A 121 -11.96 1.43 10.47
CA GLY A 121 -12.60 0.21 9.98
C GLY A 121 -11.88 -1.04 10.48
N MET A 122 -10.55 -1.06 10.40
CA MET A 122 -9.73 -2.19 10.84
C MET A 122 -9.87 -2.47 12.34
N ILE A 123 -9.85 -1.43 13.19
CA ILE A 123 -10.00 -1.61 14.65
C ILE A 123 -11.37 -2.21 14.99
N ARG A 124 -12.43 -1.71 14.34
CA ARG A 124 -13.80 -2.17 14.56
C ARG A 124 -14.02 -3.60 14.10
N ASP A 125 -13.51 -3.94 12.92
CA ASP A 125 -13.70 -5.27 12.33
C ASP A 125 -12.81 -6.32 13.02
N PHE A 126 -11.51 -6.07 13.09
CA PHE A 126 -10.56 -7.06 13.54
C PHE A 126 -10.60 -7.29 15.06
N HIS A 127 -10.67 -6.20 15.84
CA HIS A 127 -10.67 -6.25 17.29
C HIS A 127 -12.06 -6.21 17.91
N GLY A 128 -13.12 -5.93 17.13
CA GLY A 128 -14.48 -5.78 17.65
C GLY A 128 -14.67 -4.54 18.53
N ILE A 129 -13.74 -3.58 18.49
CA ILE A 129 -13.76 -2.40 19.36
C ILE A 129 -14.52 -1.28 18.64
N LYS A 130 -15.71 -0.95 19.15
CA LYS A 130 -16.53 0.17 18.67
C LYS A 130 -16.79 1.16 19.81
N LYS A 131 -16.32 2.39 19.65
CA LYS A 131 -16.53 3.49 20.62
C LYS A 131 -17.02 4.75 19.90
N ALA A 132 -17.22 5.82 20.67
CA ALA A 132 -17.72 7.10 20.16
C ALA A 132 -16.72 7.79 19.22
N SER A 133 -15.42 7.66 19.49
CA SER A 133 -14.35 8.27 18.70
C SER A 133 -13.22 7.29 18.40
N LEU A 134 -12.45 7.57 17.34
CA LEU A 134 -11.24 6.79 17.02
C LEU A 134 -10.19 6.89 18.14
N PHE A 135 -10.16 8.00 18.89
CA PHE A 135 -9.29 8.13 20.05
C PHE A 135 -9.63 7.11 21.13
N ASP A 136 -10.92 6.96 21.45
CA ASP A 136 -11.38 5.96 22.43
C ASP A 136 -11.13 4.52 21.95
N GLU A 137 -11.23 4.29 20.64
CA GLU A 137 -10.94 2.99 20.02
C GLU A 137 -9.44 2.66 20.12
N ILE A 138 -8.54 3.61 19.86
CA ILE A 138 -7.08 3.42 20.00
C ILE A 138 -6.69 3.22 21.46
N ASN A 139 -7.28 3.97 22.40
CA ASN A 139 -7.00 3.77 23.82
C ASN A 139 -7.39 2.37 24.31
N ALA A 140 -8.48 1.81 23.78
CA ALA A 140 -8.90 0.46 24.11
C ALA A 140 -7.96 -0.65 23.57
N LEU A 141 -7.00 -0.31 22.69
CA LEU A 141 -6.01 -1.26 22.16
C LEU A 141 -4.74 -1.38 23.03
N GLU A 142 -4.63 -0.65 24.13
CA GLU A 142 -3.41 -0.60 24.96
C GLU A 142 -2.92 -1.97 25.45
N GLU A 143 -3.85 -2.89 25.72
CA GLU A 143 -3.54 -4.26 26.15
C GLU A 143 -3.30 -5.23 24.97
N VAL A 144 -3.50 -4.77 23.73
CA VAL A 144 -3.49 -5.59 22.52
C VAL A 144 -2.30 -5.27 21.61
N VAL A 145 -1.88 -4.00 21.57
CA VAL A 145 -0.78 -3.51 20.73
C VAL A 145 0.37 -3.01 21.60
N THR A 146 1.57 -2.98 21.03
CA THR A 146 2.75 -2.46 21.72
C THR A 146 2.68 -0.92 21.88
N PRO A 147 3.38 -0.32 22.87
CA PRO A 147 3.40 1.14 23.02
C PRO A 147 3.85 1.91 21.76
N PRO A 148 4.86 1.44 20.99
CA PRO A 148 5.20 2.06 19.71
C PRO A 148 4.07 1.99 18.68
N GLU A 149 3.40 0.85 18.54
CA GLU A 149 2.25 0.72 17.65
C GLU A 149 1.12 1.66 18.06
N LYS A 150 0.76 1.72 19.34
CA LYS A 150 -0.26 2.66 19.85
C LYS A 150 0.07 4.10 19.49
N THR A 151 1.33 4.51 19.65
CA THR A 151 1.82 5.85 19.31
C THR A 151 1.62 6.15 17.82
N VAL A 152 1.95 5.19 16.95
CA VAL A 152 1.79 5.35 15.50
C VAL A 152 0.30 5.38 15.11
N LEU A 153 -0.56 4.56 15.73
CA LEU A 153 -2.00 4.60 15.51
C LEU A 153 -2.60 5.97 15.84
N ASP A 154 -2.20 6.54 16.99
CA ASP A 154 -2.60 7.90 17.37
C ASP A 154 -2.06 8.97 16.43
N SER A 155 -0.86 8.75 15.86
CA SER A 155 -0.26 9.66 14.87
C SER A 155 -1.08 9.68 13.57
N ILE A 156 -1.53 8.52 13.08
CA ILE A 156 -2.44 8.44 11.92
C ILE A 156 -3.75 9.18 12.20
N ARG A 157 -4.34 8.98 13.39
CA ARG A 157 -5.57 9.68 13.79
C ARG A 157 -5.36 11.20 13.78
N SER A 158 -4.26 11.67 14.36
CA SER A 158 -3.94 13.10 14.44
C SER A 158 -3.75 13.72 13.06
N ILE A 159 -2.92 13.11 12.20
CA ILE A 159 -2.62 13.63 10.85
C ILE A 159 -3.88 13.58 9.95
N GLY A 160 -4.67 12.51 10.04
CA GLY A 160 -5.93 12.42 9.31
C GLY A 160 -6.97 13.45 9.75
N ASN A 161 -6.95 13.88 11.02
CA ASN A 161 -7.80 14.98 11.49
C ASN A 161 -7.37 16.33 10.89
N ILE A 162 -6.06 16.59 10.77
CA ILE A 162 -5.52 17.81 10.12
C ILE A 162 -6.01 17.87 8.66
N GLY A 163 -5.97 16.74 7.95
CA GLY A 163 -6.40 16.67 6.55
C GLY A 163 -7.90 16.98 6.33
N ALA A 164 -8.75 16.66 7.31
CA ALA A 164 -10.20 16.89 7.25
C ALA A 164 -10.63 18.26 7.80
N HIS A 165 -9.85 18.82 8.74
CA HIS A 165 -10.16 20.08 9.40
C HIS A 165 -8.86 20.88 9.63
N PRO A 166 -8.55 21.87 8.76
CA PRO A 166 -7.51 22.84 9.08
C PRO A 166 -7.89 23.55 10.38
N GLU A 167 -7.03 23.50 11.39
CA GLU A 167 -7.34 24.08 12.70
C GLU A 167 -7.70 25.56 12.56
N ARG A 168 -8.89 25.95 13.05
CA ARG A 168 -9.47 27.28 12.84
C ARG A 168 -8.76 28.43 13.58
N ASN A 169 -7.73 28.16 14.39
CA ASN A 169 -7.17 29.15 15.32
C ASN A 169 -5.67 29.42 15.19
N ILE A 170 -5.02 28.96 14.13
CA ILE A 170 -3.61 29.26 13.90
C ILE A 170 -3.46 29.54 12.40
N ASN A 171 -2.86 30.67 12.02
CA ASN A 171 -2.48 30.99 10.64
C ASN A 171 -1.41 30.03 10.05
N LEU A 172 -1.27 28.82 10.61
CA LEU A 172 -0.41 27.74 10.15
C LEU A 172 -1.29 26.71 9.46
N ILE A 173 -1.42 26.83 8.13
CA ILE A 173 -1.86 25.73 7.30
C ILE A 173 -0.72 24.72 7.30
N VAL A 174 -0.84 23.66 8.09
CA VAL A 174 0.08 22.52 8.01
C VAL A 174 -0.33 21.74 6.77
N ASP A 175 0.43 21.92 5.69
CA ASP A 175 0.26 21.11 4.49
C ASP A 175 0.87 19.72 4.71
N ILE A 176 0.21 18.70 4.17
CA ILE A 176 0.69 17.32 4.25
C ILE A 176 1.39 17.04 2.93
N GLU A 177 2.65 16.64 2.96
CA GLU A 177 3.36 16.28 1.73
C GLU A 177 2.97 14.86 1.28
N SER A 178 3.03 14.59 -0.03
CA SER A 178 2.73 13.26 -0.59
C SER A 178 3.56 12.16 0.06
N GLY A 179 4.84 12.43 0.33
CA GLY A 179 5.73 11.49 1.01
C GLY A 179 5.36 11.23 2.47
N GLU A 180 4.69 12.16 3.15
CA GLU A 180 4.16 11.96 4.49
C GLU A 180 2.88 11.12 4.47
N ALA A 181 1.96 11.43 3.55
CA ALA A 181 0.75 10.66 3.36
C ALA A 181 1.04 9.20 2.94
N GLU A 182 2.06 8.98 2.09
CA GLU A 182 2.51 7.64 1.71
C GLU A 182 3.02 6.83 2.91
N LYS A 183 3.72 7.47 3.88
CA LYS A 183 4.15 6.78 5.10
C LYS A 183 2.96 6.29 5.93
N LEU A 184 1.86 7.04 5.99
CA LEU A 184 0.64 6.60 6.66
C LEU A 184 0.08 5.34 5.99
N LEU A 185 0.05 5.30 4.66
CA LEU A 185 -0.41 4.14 3.90
C LEU A 185 0.45 2.90 4.14
N LYS A 186 1.78 3.06 4.23
CA LYS A 186 2.69 1.96 4.59
C LYS A 186 2.43 1.41 5.99
N VAL A 187 2.00 2.26 6.92
CA VAL A 187 1.56 1.80 8.25
C VAL A 187 0.24 1.04 8.16
N ILE A 188 -0.73 1.50 7.35
CA ILE A 188 -1.97 0.75 7.11
C ILE A 188 -1.65 -0.63 6.53
N GLU A 189 -0.74 -0.73 5.55
CA GLU A 189 -0.29 -2.03 5.02
C GLU A 189 0.33 -2.93 6.08
N TYR A 190 1.16 -2.36 6.96
CA TYR A 190 1.76 -3.10 8.07
C TYR A 190 0.68 -3.73 8.96
N PHE A 191 -0.33 -2.96 9.37
CA PHE A 191 -1.41 -3.49 10.20
C PHE A 191 -2.35 -4.42 9.43
N MET A 192 -2.60 -4.21 8.13
CA MET A 192 -3.37 -5.17 7.33
C MET A 192 -2.66 -6.53 7.27
N LYS A 193 -1.33 -6.53 7.11
CA LYS A 193 -0.51 -7.75 7.17
C LYS A 193 -0.53 -8.37 8.57
N SER A 194 -0.24 -7.58 9.60
CA SER A 194 -0.12 -8.04 10.98
C SER A 194 -1.43 -8.59 11.54
N TRP A 195 -2.54 -7.89 11.31
CA TRP A 195 -3.84 -8.27 11.83
C TRP A 195 -4.47 -9.36 10.97
N TYR A 196 -4.66 -9.12 9.66
CA TYR A 196 -5.46 -10.03 8.84
C TYR A 196 -4.65 -11.18 8.23
N ILE A 197 -3.55 -10.87 7.54
CA ILE A 197 -2.78 -11.88 6.81
C ILE A 197 -2.17 -12.91 7.77
N ASN A 198 -1.43 -12.45 8.77
CA ASN A 198 -0.78 -13.33 9.74
C ASN A 198 -1.80 -14.21 10.49
N ARG A 199 -2.95 -13.65 10.89
CA ARG A 199 -4.02 -14.43 11.53
C ARG A 199 -4.54 -15.53 10.63
N HIS A 200 -4.81 -15.21 9.36
CA HIS A 200 -5.30 -16.17 8.38
C HIS A 200 -4.27 -17.29 8.12
N GLU A 201 -3.01 -16.94 7.91
CA GLU A 201 -1.92 -17.91 7.71
C GLU A 201 -1.74 -18.83 8.92
N VAL A 202 -1.76 -18.28 10.13
CA VAL A 202 -1.67 -19.08 11.37
C VAL A 202 -2.86 -20.03 11.51
N GLN A 203 -4.09 -19.56 11.23
CA GLN A 203 -5.28 -20.40 11.27
C GLN A 203 -5.23 -21.55 10.26
N GLN A 204 -4.75 -21.29 9.04
CA GLN A 204 -4.54 -22.32 8.03
C GLN A 204 -3.52 -23.36 8.50
N LEU A 205 -2.34 -22.92 8.95
CA LEU A 205 -1.28 -23.80 9.42
C LEU A 205 -1.74 -24.69 10.58
N PHE A 206 -2.43 -24.11 11.57
CA PHE A 206 -2.93 -24.88 12.71
C PHE A 206 -4.03 -25.86 12.29
N GLY A 207 -4.89 -25.47 11.36
CA GLY A 207 -5.89 -26.36 10.76
C GLY A 207 -5.25 -27.55 10.04
N GLU A 208 -4.19 -27.34 9.27
CA GLU A 208 -3.45 -28.41 8.58
C GLU A 208 -2.83 -29.42 9.55
N VAL A 209 -2.22 -28.93 10.65
CA VAL A 209 -1.63 -29.79 11.69
C VAL A 209 -2.71 -30.60 12.39
N ASN A 210 -3.84 -29.98 12.76
CA ASN A 210 -4.96 -30.68 13.40
C ASN A 210 -5.55 -31.76 12.50
N ASN A 211 -5.81 -31.45 11.23
CA ASN A 211 -6.27 -32.40 10.22
C ASN A 211 -5.28 -33.56 10.03
N THR A 212 -3.99 -33.28 10.09
CA THR A 212 -2.94 -34.31 9.99
C THR A 212 -2.99 -35.25 11.19
N ASN A 213 -3.14 -34.72 12.40
CA ASN A 213 -3.29 -35.53 13.61
C ASN A 213 -4.54 -36.42 13.55
N GLU A 214 -5.69 -35.88 13.14
CA GLU A 214 -6.93 -36.65 13.00
C GLU A 214 -6.77 -37.83 12.03
N LYS A 215 -6.23 -37.60 10.84
CA LYS A 215 -5.94 -38.66 9.85
C LYS A 215 -5.00 -39.73 10.39
N LEU A 216 -3.99 -39.35 11.18
CA LEU A 216 -3.07 -40.31 11.80
C LEU A 216 -3.75 -41.14 12.89
N GLN A 217 -4.65 -40.55 13.68
CA GLN A 217 -5.43 -41.27 14.69
C GLN A 217 -6.42 -42.24 14.06
N GLU A 218 -7.07 -41.86 12.95
CA GLU A 218 -7.97 -42.73 12.19
C GLU A 218 -7.24 -43.94 11.62
N LYS A 219 -6.08 -43.72 10.98
CA LYS A 219 -5.23 -44.82 10.46
C LYS A 219 -4.79 -45.80 11.56
N ARG A 220 -4.50 -45.31 12.77
CA ARG A 220 -4.18 -46.16 13.93
C ARG A 220 -5.37 -47.01 14.39
N LYS A 221 -6.59 -46.51 14.24
CA LYS A 221 -7.82 -47.23 14.60
C LYS A 221 -8.25 -48.24 13.54
N SER A 222 -8.03 -47.95 12.25
CA SER A 222 -8.38 -48.85 11.13
C SER A 222 -7.34 -49.93 10.85
N GLY A 223 -6.12 -49.81 11.40
CA GLY A 223 -5.06 -50.81 11.32
C GLY A 223 -5.03 -51.81 12.48
N LYS A 224 -6.01 -51.75 13.38
CA LYS A 224 -6.30 -52.77 14.40
C LYS A 224 -7.58 -53.52 14.01
#